data_AF-A0A9D2FRN3-F1
#
_entry.id   AF-A0A9D2FRN3-F1
#
_cell.length_a   1.000
_cell.length_b   1.000
_cell.length_c   1.000
_cell.angle_alpha   90.00
_cell.angle_beta   90.00
_cell.angle_gamma   90.00
#
_symmetry.space_group_name_H-M   'P 1'
#
loop_
_entity.id
_entity.type
_entity.pdbx_description
1 polymer ?
#
loop_
_entity_poly.entity_id
_entity_poly.type
_entity_poly.pdbx_seq_one_letter_code
_entity_poly.pdbx_strand_id
1 'polypeptide(L)'
;MLKKKKYMAAAAAAAVLIAVIVIVWVVIGKKDNEAEEYRCNLGNGIYILSAGAYTGEFVEDGSDRAVENVWKLQVINTSDKDVQFLKIKAQVEDEEGVFEITTLTAGGTVEVLEASGAIYPEEEADAEYQAENLVFFQEELSLQKEHLQISAQDYWIRVENTGSQAIEGDIYVYYKNVKEDVFQGGITYRARLQGGLNPGEARELEVSHYRADTSKIMYVDYQ
;
A
#
# COMPACT_ATOMS: atom_id res chain seq x y z
N MET A 1 -42.24 -41.89 -28.78
CA MET A 1 -42.21 -40.94 -27.64
C MET A 1 -40.82 -40.63 -27.10
N LEU A 2 -39.84 -41.55 -27.16
CA LEU A 2 -38.49 -41.36 -26.60
C LEU A 2 -37.64 -40.24 -27.26
N LYS A 3 -37.74 -40.02 -28.57
CA LYS A 3 -36.97 -38.98 -29.29
C LYS A 3 -37.36 -37.56 -28.87
N LYS A 4 -38.67 -37.25 -28.75
CA LYS A 4 -39.14 -35.91 -28.34
C LYS A 4 -38.65 -35.50 -26.94
N LYS A 5 -38.57 -36.43 -25.98
CA LYS A 5 -38.02 -36.15 -24.64
C LYS A 5 -36.52 -35.82 -24.67
N LYS A 6 -35.73 -36.47 -25.53
CA LYS A 6 -34.31 -36.15 -25.72
C LYS A 6 -34.09 -34.76 -26.35
N TYR A 7 -34.91 -34.39 -27.33
CA TYR A 7 -34.85 -33.04 -27.92
C TYR A 7 -35.29 -31.95 -26.94
N MET A 8 -36.32 -32.19 -26.13
CA MET A 8 -36.76 -31.26 -25.08
C MET A 8 -35.70 -31.09 -23.98
N ALA A 9 -35.03 -32.17 -23.56
CA ALA A 9 -33.95 -32.11 -22.57
C ALA A 9 -32.70 -31.39 -23.12
N ALA A 10 -32.34 -31.62 -24.39
CA ALA A 10 -31.24 -30.92 -25.05
C ALA A 10 -31.54 -29.42 -25.25
N ALA A 11 -32.77 -29.07 -25.60
CA ALA A 11 -33.19 -27.67 -25.72
C ALA A 11 -33.22 -26.95 -24.36
N ALA A 12 -33.66 -27.62 -23.30
CA ALA A 12 -33.62 -27.08 -21.94
C ALA A 12 -32.18 -26.90 -21.45
N ALA A 13 -31.30 -27.86 -21.70
CA ALA A 13 -29.88 -27.74 -21.36
C ALA A 13 -29.18 -26.60 -22.12
N ALA A 14 -29.48 -26.43 -23.42
CA ALA A 14 -28.96 -25.32 -24.21
C ALA A 14 -29.48 -23.96 -23.71
N ALA A 15 -30.76 -23.86 -23.34
CA ALA A 15 -31.34 -22.63 -22.79
C ALA A 15 -30.72 -22.25 -21.44
N VAL A 16 -30.46 -23.24 -20.56
CA VAL A 16 -29.76 -23.01 -19.29
C VAL A 16 -28.30 -22.58 -19.53
N LEU A 17 -27.61 -23.20 -20.49
CA LEU A 17 -26.24 -22.83 -20.82
C LEU A 17 -26.15 -21.39 -21.35
N ILE A 18 -27.09 -20.99 -22.22
CA ILE A 18 -27.16 -19.61 -22.74
C ILE A 18 -27.50 -18.63 -21.62
N ALA A 19 -28.44 -18.96 -20.73
CA ALA A 19 -28.78 -18.12 -19.59
C ALA A 19 -27.59 -17.95 -18.63
N VAL A 20 -26.81 -19.01 -18.39
CA VAL A 20 -25.59 -18.94 -17.57
C VAL A 20 -24.51 -18.10 -18.26
N ILE A 21 -24.31 -18.24 -19.57
CA ILE A 21 -23.35 -17.41 -20.32
C ILE A 21 -23.76 -15.94 -20.28
N VAL A 22 -25.06 -15.63 -20.42
CA VAL A 22 -25.58 -14.26 -20.33
C VAL A 22 -25.43 -13.71 -18.91
N ILE A 23 -25.70 -14.50 -17.86
CA ILE A 23 -25.48 -14.08 -16.47
C ILE A 23 -23.99 -13.87 -16.21
N VAL A 24 -23.10 -14.74 -16.70
CA VAL A 24 -21.65 -14.58 -16.57
C VAL A 24 -21.16 -13.35 -17.34
N TRP A 25 -21.65 -13.11 -18.55
CA TRP A 25 -21.36 -11.88 -19.31
C TRP A 25 -21.92 -10.63 -18.63
N VAL A 26 -23.08 -10.70 -18.00
CA VAL A 26 -23.68 -9.58 -17.26
C VAL A 26 -22.97 -9.36 -15.93
N VAL A 27 -22.51 -10.41 -15.22
CA VAL A 27 -21.81 -10.29 -13.94
C VAL A 27 -20.34 -9.88 -14.14
N ILE A 28 -19.67 -10.41 -15.17
CA ILE A 28 -18.31 -10.02 -15.53
C ILE A 28 -18.32 -8.66 -16.26
N GLY A 29 -19.31 -8.42 -17.12
CA GLY A 29 -19.47 -7.16 -17.86
C GLY A 29 -20.08 -6.00 -17.05
N LYS A 30 -20.73 -6.29 -15.89
CA LYS A 30 -21.13 -5.31 -14.87
C LYS A 30 -20.12 -5.19 -13.72
N LYS A 31 -18.88 -5.67 -13.89
CA LYS A 31 -17.78 -4.88 -13.31
C LYS A 31 -17.71 -3.63 -14.17
N ASP A 32 -18.66 -2.75 -13.93
CA ASP A 32 -18.67 -1.40 -14.45
C ASP A 32 -17.32 -0.82 -13.99
N ASN A 33 -16.40 -0.67 -14.93
CA ASN A 33 -15.33 0.29 -14.83
C ASN A 33 -16.05 1.64 -14.70
N GLU A 34 -16.46 2.01 -13.49
CA GLU A 34 -16.39 3.42 -13.13
C GLU A 34 -14.94 3.79 -13.42
N ALA A 35 -14.73 4.56 -14.49
CA ALA A 35 -13.42 5.10 -14.75
C ALA A 35 -13.11 5.95 -13.52
N GLU A 36 -12.29 5.44 -12.61
CA GLU A 36 -11.75 6.25 -11.53
C GLU A 36 -11.11 7.46 -12.20
N GLU A 37 -11.70 8.64 -11.94
CA GLU A 37 -11.20 9.88 -12.51
C GLU A 37 -9.92 10.24 -11.75
N TYR A 38 -8.80 9.72 -12.26
CA TYR A 38 -7.48 10.04 -11.73
C TYR A 38 -7.17 11.51 -11.99
N ARG A 39 -6.71 12.24 -10.95
CA ARG A 39 -6.19 13.61 -11.10
C ARG A 39 -4.99 13.66 -12.03
N CYS A 40 -4.07 12.70 -11.91
CA CYS A 40 -2.87 12.67 -12.75
C CYS A 40 -2.36 11.24 -12.96
N ASN A 41 -1.91 10.93 -14.18
CA ASN A 41 -1.20 9.69 -14.49
C ASN A 41 0.30 9.96 -14.46
N LEU A 42 1.01 9.35 -13.52
CA LEU A 42 2.46 9.49 -13.35
C LEU A 42 3.26 8.42 -14.13
N GLY A 43 2.57 7.51 -14.82
CA GLY A 43 3.14 6.39 -15.55
C GLY A 43 3.40 5.17 -14.67
N ASN A 44 3.74 4.04 -15.31
CA ASN A 44 4.08 2.77 -14.65
C ASN A 44 3.02 2.25 -13.65
N GLY A 45 1.75 2.55 -13.89
CA GLY A 45 0.66 2.16 -12.99
C GLY A 45 0.57 3.00 -11.73
N ILE A 46 1.18 4.18 -11.68
CA ILE A 46 1.08 5.11 -10.56
C ILE A 46 0.17 6.27 -10.95
N TYR A 47 -0.81 6.56 -10.09
CA TYR A 47 -1.78 7.63 -10.30
C TYR A 47 -1.97 8.46 -9.05
N ILE A 48 -2.14 9.77 -9.23
CA ILE A 48 -2.67 10.66 -8.21
C ILE A 48 -4.20 10.62 -8.32
N LEU A 49 -4.86 10.21 -7.25
CA LEU A 49 -6.32 10.21 -7.13
C LEU A 49 -6.83 11.61 -6.84
N SER A 50 -6.21 12.29 -5.88
CA SER A 50 -6.59 13.64 -5.45
C SER A 50 -5.42 14.40 -4.86
N ALA A 51 -5.57 15.73 -4.82
CA ALA A 51 -4.72 16.64 -4.08
C ALA A 51 -5.59 17.47 -3.14
N GLY A 52 -5.04 17.92 -2.02
CA GLY A 52 -5.76 18.76 -1.08
C GLY A 52 -4.92 19.25 0.07
N ALA A 53 -5.55 20.03 0.95
CA ALA A 53 -4.95 20.48 2.19
C ALA A 53 -5.09 19.44 3.32
N TYR A 54 -4.10 19.39 4.20
CA TYR A 54 -4.08 18.58 5.41
C TYR A 54 -3.75 19.41 6.64
N THR A 55 -4.47 19.16 7.73
CA THR A 55 -4.19 19.71 9.06
C THR A 55 -4.23 18.57 10.08
N GLY A 56 -3.17 18.43 10.87
CA GLY A 56 -3.01 17.32 11.80
C GLY A 56 -1.56 17.07 12.19
N GLU A 57 -1.22 15.83 12.49
CA GLU A 57 0.14 15.40 12.84
C GLU A 57 0.97 15.18 11.57
N PHE A 58 2.17 15.75 11.56
CA PHE A 58 3.11 15.60 10.44
C PHE A 58 3.92 14.31 10.61
N VAL A 59 3.56 13.31 9.82
CA VAL A 59 4.11 11.95 9.94
C VAL A 59 5.36 11.72 9.08
N GLU A 60 5.66 12.59 8.12
CA GLU A 60 6.71 12.35 7.10
C GLU A 60 8.13 12.35 7.66
N ASP A 61 8.36 12.95 8.83
CA ASP A 61 9.65 12.94 9.53
C ASP A 61 9.60 12.16 10.87
N GLY A 62 8.45 11.57 11.20
CA GLY A 62 8.21 10.88 12.47
C GLY A 62 8.26 11.78 13.71
N SER A 63 8.13 13.10 13.55
CA SER A 63 8.11 14.05 14.68
C SER A 63 6.73 14.22 15.31
N ASP A 64 5.66 13.85 14.60
CA ASP A 64 4.26 14.04 14.98
C ASP A 64 3.92 15.51 15.34
N ARG A 65 4.71 16.47 14.83
CA ARG A 65 4.45 17.90 15.07
C ARG A 65 3.12 18.32 14.41
N ALA A 66 2.40 19.22 15.05
CA ALA A 66 1.20 19.79 14.44
C ALA A 66 1.54 20.62 13.20
N VAL A 67 0.77 20.44 12.13
CA VAL A 67 0.83 21.22 10.89
C VAL A 67 -0.57 21.62 10.44
N GLU A 68 -0.63 22.71 9.68
CA GLU A 68 -1.89 23.23 9.14
C GLU A 68 -1.73 23.49 7.65
N ASN A 69 -2.78 23.18 6.89
CA ASN A 69 -2.88 23.45 5.46
C ASN A 69 -1.70 22.92 4.64
N VAL A 70 -1.11 21.78 5.00
CA VAL A 70 -0.01 21.16 4.24
C VAL A 70 -0.55 20.52 2.98
N TRP A 71 0.18 20.63 1.88
CA TRP A 71 -0.18 19.97 0.62
C TRP A 71 -0.11 18.46 0.79
N LYS A 72 -1.21 17.78 0.46
CA LYS A 72 -1.37 16.32 0.50
C LYS A 72 -1.74 15.80 -0.88
N LEU A 73 -1.22 14.62 -1.22
CA LEU A 73 -1.67 13.81 -2.33
C LEU A 73 -2.23 12.49 -1.84
N GLN A 74 -3.28 12.00 -2.52
CA GLN A 74 -3.67 10.60 -2.46
C GLN A 74 -3.16 9.90 -3.70
N VAL A 75 -2.31 8.89 -3.53
CA VAL A 75 -1.61 8.19 -4.63
C VAL A 75 -1.94 6.71 -4.58
N ILE A 76 -2.24 6.11 -5.73
CA ILE A 76 -2.48 4.67 -5.87
C ILE A 76 -1.41 4.02 -6.75
N ASN A 77 -0.97 2.83 -6.35
CA ASN A 77 -0.16 1.94 -7.16
C ASN A 77 -1.05 0.85 -7.76
N THR A 78 -1.43 0.98 -9.02
CA THR A 78 -2.20 -0.03 -9.78
C THR A 78 -1.30 -1.00 -10.55
N SER A 79 0.02 -0.94 -10.37
CA SER A 79 0.94 -1.90 -10.97
C SER A 79 0.86 -3.27 -10.27
N ASP A 80 1.52 -4.27 -10.84
CA ASP A 80 1.67 -5.60 -10.26
C ASP A 80 2.90 -5.74 -9.36
N LYS A 81 3.58 -4.63 -9.04
CA LYS A 81 4.80 -4.60 -8.24
C LYS A 81 4.70 -3.65 -7.06
N ASP A 82 5.32 -4.03 -5.96
CA ASP A 82 5.48 -3.14 -4.81
C ASP A 82 6.52 -2.05 -5.13
N VAL A 83 6.16 -0.80 -4.86
CA VAL A 83 7.07 0.35 -4.98
C VAL A 83 7.96 0.39 -3.74
N GLN A 84 9.26 0.34 -3.96
CA GLN A 84 10.28 0.54 -2.92
C GLN A 84 10.44 2.02 -2.60
N PHE A 85 10.56 2.85 -3.64
CA PHE A 85 10.70 4.29 -3.51
C PHE A 85 10.05 4.99 -4.71
N LEU A 86 9.40 6.11 -4.44
CA LEU A 86 8.88 7.03 -5.45
C LEU A 86 9.02 8.44 -4.91
N LYS A 87 9.60 9.33 -5.70
CA LYS A 87 9.49 10.77 -5.49
C LYS A 87 8.48 11.34 -6.48
N ILE A 88 7.60 12.22 -6.04
CA ILE A 88 6.73 13.00 -6.92
C ILE A 88 7.16 14.45 -6.77
N LYS A 89 7.44 15.09 -7.90
CA LYS A 89 7.65 16.53 -7.97
C LYS A 89 6.36 17.18 -8.46
N ALA A 90 5.90 18.19 -7.75
CA ALA A 90 4.81 19.06 -8.16
C ALA A 90 5.36 20.45 -8.46
N GLN A 91 4.88 21.07 -9.53
CA GLN A 91 5.20 22.45 -9.90
C GLN A 91 3.90 23.21 -10.12
N VAL A 92 3.75 24.35 -9.45
CA VAL A 92 2.64 25.27 -9.67
C VAL A 92 3.18 26.69 -9.64
N GLU A 93 3.06 27.41 -10.75
CA GLU A 93 3.74 28.70 -10.94
C GLU A 93 5.24 28.62 -10.56
N ASP A 94 5.66 29.40 -9.55
CA ASP A 94 7.02 29.44 -9.00
C ASP A 94 7.19 28.56 -7.74
N GLU A 95 6.15 27.86 -7.30
CA GLU A 95 6.15 26.97 -6.14
C GLU A 95 6.46 25.52 -6.53
N GLU A 96 7.27 24.85 -5.71
CA GLU A 96 7.67 23.45 -5.88
C GLU A 96 7.23 22.64 -4.65
N GLY A 97 6.62 21.47 -4.89
CA GLY A 97 6.31 20.49 -3.86
C GLY A 97 7.04 19.17 -4.11
N VAL A 98 7.52 18.53 -3.04
CA VAL A 98 8.15 17.21 -3.10
C VAL A 98 7.40 16.24 -2.21
N PHE A 99 7.07 15.07 -2.75
CA PHE A 99 6.42 13.99 -2.02
C PHE A 99 7.27 12.73 -2.14
N GLU A 100 7.56 12.07 -1.03
CA GLU A 100 8.38 10.86 -1.01
C GLU A 100 7.59 9.69 -0.45
N ILE A 101 7.46 8.62 -1.21
CA ILE A 101 6.72 7.41 -0.84
C ILE A 101 7.69 6.25 -0.79
N THR A 102 7.69 5.55 0.34
CA THR A 102 8.40 4.29 0.54
C THR A 102 7.40 3.18 0.84
N THR A 103 7.67 1.99 0.32
CA THR A 103 6.87 0.77 0.50
C THR A 103 5.38 0.98 0.21
N LEU A 104 5.04 1.21 -1.05
CA LEU A 104 3.65 1.23 -1.51
C LEU A 104 3.33 -0.06 -2.26
N THR A 105 2.53 -0.93 -1.65
CA THR A 105 2.24 -2.25 -2.21
C THR A 105 1.45 -2.15 -3.52
N ALA A 106 1.54 -3.18 -4.36
CA ALA A 106 0.67 -3.36 -5.51
C ALA A 106 -0.81 -3.30 -5.08
N GLY A 107 -1.62 -2.51 -5.79
CA GLY A 107 -3.00 -2.20 -5.45
C GLY A 107 -3.18 -1.28 -4.22
N GLY A 108 -2.09 -0.83 -3.59
CA GLY A 108 -2.15 0.01 -2.39
C GLY A 108 -2.35 1.48 -2.70
N THR A 109 -3.01 2.18 -1.77
CA THR A 109 -3.21 3.64 -1.79
C THR A 109 -2.53 4.26 -0.58
N VAL A 110 -1.94 5.45 -0.76
CA VAL A 110 -1.31 6.24 0.30
C VAL A 110 -1.79 7.68 0.27
N GLU A 111 -2.00 8.26 1.45
CA GLU A 111 -2.04 9.70 1.65
C GLU A 111 -0.64 10.17 2.09
N VAL A 112 0.01 10.96 1.24
CA VAL A 112 1.36 11.49 1.46
C VAL A 112 1.30 13.01 1.58
N LEU A 113 2.05 13.56 2.52
CA LEU A 113 2.20 15.00 2.70
C LEU A 113 3.45 15.50 1.96
N GLU A 114 3.47 16.78 1.63
CA GLU A 114 4.67 17.42 1.12
C GLU A 114 5.80 17.30 2.16
N ALA A 115 6.97 16.84 1.72
CA ALA A 115 8.04 16.33 2.57
C ALA A 115 8.62 17.37 3.53
N SER A 116 8.56 18.67 3.19
CA SER A 116 8.98 19.76 4.07
C SER A 116 7.83 20.32 4.92
N GLY A 117 6.59 19.94 4.61
CA GLY A 117 5.37 20.53 5.16
C GLY A 117 5.00 21.84 4.46
N ALA A 118 5.31 22.00 3.18
CA ALA A 118 4.87 23.14 2.40
C ALA A 118 3.34 23.21 2.33
N ILE A 119 2.82 24.43 2.30
CA ILE A 119 1.39 24.68 2.32
C ILE A 119 0.74 24.29 0.99
N TYR A 120 -0.54 23.95 1.05
CA TYR A 120 -1.37 23.68 -0.12
C TYR A 120 -1.51 24.96 -0.96
N PRO A 121 -1.11 24.94 -2.24
CA PRO A 121 -1.09 26.13 -3.09
C PRO A 121 -2.49 26.57 -3.51
N GLU A 122 -2.71 27.88 -3.67
CA GLU A 122 -4.02 28.43 -4.07
C GLU A 122 -4.42 27.99 -5.49
N GLU A 123 -3.47 28.02 -6.43
CA GLU A 123 -3.66 27.64 -7.83
C GLU A 123 -3.33 26.15 -8.09
N GLU A 124 -3.54 25.27 -7.09
CA GLU A 124 -3.24 23.84 -7.21
C GLU A 124 -3.87 23.19 -8.45
N ALA A 125 -5.01 23.70 -8.92
CA ALA A 125 -5.68 23.20 -10.12
C ALA A 125 -4.74 23.15 -11.34
N ASP A 126 -3.82 24.11 -11.44
CA ASP A 126 -2.84 24.26 -12.52
C ASP A 126 -1.51 23.52 -12.23
N ALA A 127 -1.41 22.80 -11.11
CA ALA A 127 -0.21 22.06 -10.75
C ALA A 127 0.10 20.93 -11.75
N GLU A 128 1.36 20.87 -12.18
CA GLU A 128 1.92 19.76 -12.95
C GLU A 128 2.63 18.79 -12.00
N TYR A 129 2.40 17.49 -12.19
CA TYR A 129 2.98 16.44 -11.37
C TYR A 129 3.84 15.48 -12.20
N GLN A 130 5.01 15.12 -11.68
CA GLN A 130 5.94 14.20 -12.32
C GLN A 130 6.49 13.19 -11.32
N ALA A 131 6.45 11.90 -11.66
CA ALA A 131 7.20 10.89 -10.94
C ALA A 131 8.70 10.98 -11.26
N GLU A 132 9.50 11.01 -10.22
CA GLU A 132 10.96 10.93 -10.25
C GLU A 132 11.42 9.74 -9.40
N ASN A 133 12.52 9.10 -9.81
CA ASN A 133 13.18 8.04 -9.05
C ASN A 133 12.24 6.89 -8.61
N LEU A 134 11.29 6.49 -9.46
CA LEU A 134 10.47 5.32 -9.21
C LEU A 134 11.32 4.04 -9.22
N VAL A 135 11.35 3.34 -8.09
CA VAL A 135 12.04 2.06 -7.88
C VAL A 135 11.05 1.04 -7.34
N PHE A 136 10.97 -0.12 -8.00
CA PHE A 136 10.20 -1.26 -7.53
C PHE A 136 11.07 -2.23 -6.74
N PHE A 137 10.48 -2.92 -5.76
CA PHE A 137 11.10 -4.08 -5.15
C PHE A 137 11.39 -5.14 -6.23
N GLN A 138 12.54 -5.82 -6.09
CA GLN A 138 12.94 -6.90 -7.00
C GLN A 138 12.37 -8.26 -6.58
N GLU A 139 12.04 -8.39 -5.29
CA GLU A 139 11.48 -9.58 -4.66
C GLU A 139 10.18 -9.22 -3.96
N GLU A 140 9.30 -10.21 -3.77
CA GLU A 140 8.05 -10.02 -3.05
C GLU A 140 8.32 -9.73 -1.57
N LEU A 141 7.56 -8.78 -1.02
CA LEU A 141 7.61 -8.46 0.39
C LEU A 141 7.21 -9.68 1.24
N SER A 142 8.10 -10.10 2.15
CA SER A 142 7.89 -11.29 2.97
C SER A 142 8.01 -10.99 4.46
N LEU A 143 7.17 -11.66 5.24
CA LEU A 143 7.29 -11.73 6.70
C LEU A 143 8.18 -12.89 7.16
N GLN A 144 8.74 -13.67 6.22
CA GLN A 144 9.63 -14.80 6.48
C GLN A 144 8.99 -15.83 7.44
N LYS A 145 7.70 -16.14 7.22
CA LYS A 145 6.84 -16.88 8.19
C LYS A 145 7.30 -18.30 8.48
N GLU A 146 8.12 -18.85 7.60
CA GLU A 146 8.79 -20.14 7.73
C GLU A 146 9.94 -20.13 8.76
N HIS A 147 10.44 -18.95 9.12
CA HIS A 147 11.57 -18.77 10.04
C HIS A 147 11.24 -17.85 11.22
N LEU A 148 10.28 -16.95 11.04
CA LEU A 148 9.91 -15.95 12.03
C LEU A 148 8.43 -16.01 12.35
N GLN A 149 8.13 -15.82 13.63
CA GLN A 149 6.81 -15.43 14.09
C GLN A 149 6.86 -14.00 14.60
N ILE A 150 5.99 -13.15 14.06
CA ILE A 150 5.91 -11.74 14.42
C ILE A 150 4.52 -11.47 14.97
N SER A 151 4.46 -10.85 16.13
CA SER A 151 3.23 -10.36 16.75
C SER A 151 3.44 -8.95 17.25
N ALA A 152 2.39 -8.14 17.28
CA ALA A 152 2.51 -6.77 17.73
C ALA A 152 1.28 -6.34 18.53
N GLN A 153 1.50 -5.37 19.40
CA GLN A 153 0.50 -4.64 20.17
C GLN A 153 0.87 -3.16 20.15
N ASP A 154 0.07 -2.30 20.78
CA ASP A 154 0.39 -0.87 20.84
C ASP A 154 1.79 -0.66 21.40
N TYR A 155 2.60 0.07 20.62
CA TYR A 155 4.00 0.41 20.92
C TYR A 155 4.99 -0.74 21.03
N TRP A 156 4.59 -1.98 20.73
CA TRP A 156 5.48 -3.14 20.91
C TRP A 156 5.37 -4.11 19.74
N ILE A 157 6.53 -4.52 19.22
CA ILE A 157 6.66 -5.58 18.23
C ILE A 157 7.50 -6.70 18.84
N ARG A 158 6.97 -7.93 18.82
CA ARG A 158 7.66 -9.14 19.23
C ARG A 158 8.07 -9.94 17.99
N VAL A 159 9.33 -10.34 17.94
CA VAL A 159 9.89 -11.21 16.90
C VAL A 159 10.43 -12.47 17.56
N GLU A 160 10.05 -13.63 17.05
CA GLU A 160 10.51 -14.94 17.49
C GLU A 160 11.11 -15.70 16.32
N ASN A 161 12.30 -16.27 16.52
CA ASN A 161 12.90 -17.19 15.57
C ASN A 161 12.32 -18.59 15.78
N THR A 162 11.40 -18.99 14.92
CA THR A 162 10.78 -20.32 14.91
C THR A 162 11.53 -21.31 14.02
N GLY A 163 12.58 -20.85 13.33
CA GLY A 163 13.47 -21.67 12.52
C GLY A 163 14.43 -22.54 13.32
N SER A 164 15.17 -23.38 12.61
CA SER A 164 16.17 -24.29 13.21
C SER A 164 17.59 -23.73 13.24
N GLN A 165 17.82 -22.56 12.65
CA GLN A 165 19.12 -21.92 12.55
C GLN A 165 19.11 -20.56 13.27
N ALA A 166 20.26 -20.17 13.82
CA ALA A 166 20.41 -18.84 14.37
C ALA A 166 20.38 -17.79 13.24
N ILE A 167 19.72 -16.68 13.52
CA ILE A 167 19.83 -15.45 12.73
C ILE A 167 20.95 -14.66 13.40
N GLU A 168 22.04 -14.36 12.69
CA GLU A 168 23.25 -13.77 13.28
C GLU A 168 23.24 -12.23 13.21
N GLY A 169 22.66 -11.65 12.16
CA GLY A 169 22.59 -10.20 11.97
C GLY A 169 21.35 -9.55 12.56
N ASP A 170 21.26 -8.24 12.35
CA ASP A 170 20.12 -7.46 12.84
C ASP A 170 18.85 -7.80 12.06
N ILE A 171 17.73 -7.83 12.78
CA ILE A 171 16.41 -8.03 12.18
C ILE A 171 15.70 -6.68 12.11
N TYR A 172 15.20 -6.34 10.92
CA TYR A 172 14.48 -5.12 10.65
C TYR A 172 13.02 -5.43 10.35
N VAL A 173 12.11 -4.90 11.17
CA VAL A 173 10.67 -5.00 10.94
C VAL A 173 10.17 -3.69 10.36
N TYR A 174 9.60 -3.74 9.17
CA TYR A 174 9.08 -2.58 8.45
C TYR A 174 7.56 -2.53 8.58
N TYR A 175 7.02 -1.35 8.92
CA TYR A 175 5.59 -1.17 9.13
C TYR A 175 5.12 0.21 8.68
N LYS A 176 3.83 0.32 8.34
CA LYS A 176 3.17 1.58 7.98
C LYS A 176 1.89 1.75 8.77
N ASN A 177 1.49 3.01 8.96
CA ASN A 177 0.16 3.33 9.49
C ASN A 177 -0.88 3.23 8.38
N VAL A 178 -2.09 2.80 8.73
CA VAL A 178 -3.19 2.53 7.82
C VAL A 178 -4.48 3.04 8.45
N LYS A 179 -5.30 3.71 7.64
CA LYS A 179 -6.66 4.10 8.00
C LYS A 179 -7.56 3.76 6.81
N GLU A 180 -8.61 2.97 7.06
CA GLU A 180 -9.58 2.57 6.02
C GLU A 180 -8.90 2.02 4.75
N ASP A 181 -7.92 1.12 4.93
CA ASP A 181 -7.10 0.53 3.86
C ASP A 181 -6.18 1.51 3.08
N VAL A 182 -6.10 2.77 3.50
CA VAL A 182 -5.18 3.78 2.95
C VAL A 182 -3.98 3.97 3.87
N PHE A 183 -2.77 3.78 3.33
CA PHE A 183 -1.54 4.07 4.05
C PHE A 183 -1.45 5.55 4.40
N GLN A 184 -0.97 5.84 5.60
CA GLN A 184 -0.85 7.19 6.12
C GLN A 184 0.64 7.56 6.16
N GLY A 185 1.00 8.62 5.46
CA GLY A 185 2.37 9.07 5.31
C GLY A 185 3.17 8.32 4.25
N GLY A 186 4.10 9.05 3.66
CA GLY A 186 5.07 8.54 2.68
C GLY A 186 6.10 7.58 3.26
N ILE A 187 6.51 7.77 4.52
CA ILE A 187 7.57 6.96 5.13
C ILE A 187 7.12 5.55 5.56
N THR A 188 8.09 4.63 5.60
CA THR A 188 7.95 3.30 6.17
C THR A 188 8.78 3.27 7.45
N TYR A 189 8.12 3.06 8.59
CA TYR A 189 8.81 2.95 9.86
C TYR A 189 9.60 1.65 9.93
N ARG A 190 10.68 1.66 10.71
CA ARG A 190 11.59 0.53 10.86
C ARG A 190 11.95 0.31 12.33
N ALA A 191 11.58 -0.86 12.85
CA ALA A 191 12.08 -1.36 14.13
C ALA A 191 13.35 -2.19 13.90
N ARG A 192 14.40 -1.97 14.69
CA ARG A 192 15.66 -2.70 14.60
C ARG A 192 15.89 -3.52 15.86
N LEU A 193 15.99 -4.83 15.69
CA LEU A 193 16.43 -5.78 16.70
C LEU A 193 17.91 -6.07 16.48
N GLN A 194 18.74 -5.70 17.45
CA GLN A 194 20.20 -5.81 17.32
C GLN A 194 20.71 -7.18 17.76
N GLY A 195 21.57 -7.81 16.95
CA GLY A 195 22.32 -9.01 17.31
C GLY A 195 21.57 -10.33 17.16
N GLY A 196 20.63 -10.43 16.21
CA GLY A 196 20.11 -11.73 15.79
C GLY A 196 19.18 -12.45 16.76
N LEU A 197 18.81 -13.70 16.47
CA LEU A 197 17.98 -14.53 17.35
C LEU A 197 18.41 -15.98 17.23
N ASN A 198 18.67 -16.62 18.37
CA ASN A 198 18.86 -18.06 18.42
C ASN A 198 17.54 -18.80 18.12
N PRO A 199 17.58 -20.07 17.70
CA PRO A 199 16.36 -20.88 17.53
C PRO A 199 15.51 -20.89 18.81
N GLY A 200 14.22 -20.58 18.67
CA GLY A 200 13.26 -20.48 19.77
C GLY A 200 13.38 -19.22 20.64
N GLU A 201 14.33 -18.34 20.34
CA GLU A 201 14.46 -17.06 21.04
C GLU A 201 13.41 -16.08 20.52
N ALA A 202 12.84 -15.32 21.45
CA ALA A 202 11.94 -14.22 21.13
C ALA A 202 12.34 -12.96 21.88
N ARG A 203 12.24 -11.82 21.19
CA ARG A 203 12.50 -10.51 21.77
C ARG A 203 11.42 -9.51 21.39
N GLU A 204 11.20 -8.56 22.29
CA GLU A 204 10.26 -7.48 22.14
C GLU A 204 11.01 -6.17 21.90
N LEU A 205 10.44 -5.32 21.04
CA LEU A 205 10.95 -4.03 20.64
C LEU A 205 9.89 -2.99 20.97
N GLU A 206 10.26 -1.98 21.77
CA GLU A 206 9.45 -0.80 21.93
C GLU A 206 9.58 0.09 20.69
N VAL A 207 8.45 0.55 20.15
CA VAL A 207 8.35 1.37 18.94
C VAL A 207 7.33 2.49 19.14
N SER A 208 7.66 3.71 18.70
CA SER A 208 6.81 4.89 19.02
C SER A 208 5.52 4.95 18.20
N HIS A 209 5.56 4.52 16.94
CA HIS A 209 4.48 4.78 15.97
C HIS A 209 3.62 3.56 15.62
N TYR A 210 3.86 2.39 16.22
CA TYR A 210 3.02 1.21 15.96
C TYR A 210 1.77 1.21 16.85
N ARG A 211 0.61 0.97 16.25
CA ARG A 211 -0.67 0.73 16.90
C ARG A 211 -1.30 -0.52 16.34
N ALA A 212 -1.86 -1.37 17.19
CA ALA A 212 -2.36 -2.68 16.78
C ALA A 212 -3.54 -2.60 15.80
N ASP A 213 -4.34 -1.53 15.88
CA ASP A 213 -5.54 -1.31 15.09
C ASP A 213 -5.30 -0.49 13.80
N THR A 214 -4.24 0.33 13.80
CA THR A 214 -3.99 1.35 12.77
C THR A 214 -2.58 1.27 12.18
N SER A 215 -1.85 0.20 12.45
CA SER A 215 -0.57 -0.11 11.79
C SER A 215 -0.58 -1.50 11.17
N LYS A 216 0.22 -1.66 10.11
CA LYS A 216 0.41 -2.91 9.39
C LYS A 216 1.90 -3.19 9.25
N ILE A 217 2.31 -4.38 9.67
CA ILE A 217 3.66 -4.89 9.36
C ILE A 217 3.70 -5.25 7.87
N MET A 218 4.64 -4.66 7.17
CA MET A 218 4.78 -4.76 5.72
C MET A 218 5.67 -5.95 5.35
N TYR A 219 6.88 -6.00 5.92
CA TYR A 219 7.86 -7.05 5.66
C TYR A 219 8.94 -7.06 6.73
N VAL A 220 9.78 -8.10 6.70
CA VAL A 220 10.98 -8.23 7.53
C VAL A 220 12.18 -8.53 6.65
N ASP A 221 13.31 -7.95 7.03
CA ASP A 221 14.60 -8.21 6.42
C ASP A 221 15.64 -8.47 7.53
N TYR A 222 16.60 -9.35 7.25
CA TYR A 222 17.74 -9.63 8.14
C TYR A 222 18.94 -10.07 7.30
N GLN A 223 20.12 -9.65 7.74
CA GLN A 223 21.40 -9.95 7.08
C GLN A 223 22.17 -11.08 7.79
#